data_AF-A0A7R9BI69-F1
#
_entry.id   AF-A0A7R9BI69-F1
#
_cell.length_a   1.000
_cell.length_b   1.000
_cell.length_c   1.000
_cell.angle_alpha   90.00
_cell.angle_beta   90.00
_cell.angle_gamma   90.00
#
_symmetry.space_group_name_H-M   'P 1'
#
loop_
_entity.id
_entity.type
_entity.pdbx_description
1 polymer ?
#
loop_
_entity_poly.entity_id
_entity_poly.type
_entity_poly.pdbx_seq_one_letter_code
_entity_poly.pdbx_strand_id
1 'polypeptide(L)'
;MCMPLQQQHLDTLQTRNDGTEETVSNNCSGSASVSIAASTVSTLESDLLTLLLRVLGIFSVSRVQREGFEYKCADLRNTANMADRKKAGKKTGKDLDALKRELEIDVHKVPIEELYRRFQVDPDKGLSDKEAKMRLERDGPNALTPPPTTPEWVKFCKNLFGGFALLLWIGAILCFVAYSIQASTFEEPPDDNLYLGCVLAAVVIVTGIFSYYQEAKSSKIMDSFKNMVPQYALVHRDGQKLTVRAEELVVGDVVDVKFGDRIPADLRVIEARAFKVDNSSLTGESEPQSRSCDFTHENPLETRNLAFFSTNAVEGKLIPILIHSN
;
A
#
# COMPACT_ATOMS: atom_id res chain seq x y z
N MET A 1 -49.04 -39.69 -12.02
CA MET A 1 -50.28 -38.94 -11.73
C MET A 1 -50.34 -37.80 -12.73
N CYS A 2 -51.49 -37.55 -13.37
CA CYS A 2 -51.77 -36.49 -14.36
C CYS A 2 -50.92 -36.45 -15.67
N MET A 3 -51.64 -36.47 -16.80
CA MET A 3 -51.21 -36.04 -18.14
C MET A 3 -51.70 -34.59 -18.40
N PRO A 4 -51.20 -33.89 -19.45
CA PRO A 4 -51.71 -32.59 -19.90
C PRO A 4 -52.86 -32.71 -20.93
N LEU A 5 -53.63 -31.63 -21.16
CA LEU A 5 -54.48 -31.46 -22.36
C LEU A 5 -54.99 -30.00 -22.54
N GLN A 6 -55.26 -29.64 -23.80
CA GLN A 6 -55.97 -28.46 -24.35
C GLN A 6 -55.42 -27.04 -24.02
N GLN A 7 -55.08 -26.16 -24.97
CA GLN A 7 -55.33 -26.02 -26.43
C GLN A 7 -56.73 -25.52 -26.85
N GLN A 8 -56.91 -24.20 -26.86
CA GLN A 8 -57.71 -23.34 -27.77
C GLN A 8 -57.44 -21.88 -27.33
N HIS A 9 -57.37 -20.85 -28.19
CA HIS A 9 -57.91 -20.64 -29.54
C HIS A 9 -56.81 -20.09 -30.48
N LEU A 10 -56.94 -20.33 -31.79
CA LEU A 10 -56.06 -19.76 -32.83
C LEU A 10 -56.90 -19.05 -33.92
N ASP A 11 -56.25 -18.19 -34.71
CA ASP A 11 -56.58 -17.65 -36.04
C ASP A 11 -58.02 -17.27 -36.45
N THR A 12 -58.18 -16.03 -36.95
CA THR A 12 -59.18 -15.70 -37.98
C THR A 12 -58.67 -14.62 -38.95
N LEU A 13 -58.04 -15.09 -40.04
CA LEU A 13 -58.10 -14.58 -41.42
C LEU A 13 -57.80 -13.10 -41.77
N GLN A 14 -56.64 -12.95 -42.41
CA GLN A 14 -56.29 -12.11 -43.59
C GLN A 14 -57.39 -11.29 -44.33
N THR A 15 -57.15 -9.98 -44.45
CA THR A 15 -57.09 -9.18 -45.72
C THR A 15 -56.06 -8.04 -45.49
N ARG A 16 -55.18 -7.57 -46.40
CA ARG A 16 -55.03 -7.54 -47.88
C ARG A 16 -55.62 -6.29 -48.56
N ASN A 17 -54.77 -5.59 -49.35
CA ASN A 17 -55.04 -4.49 -50.30
C ASN A 17 -55.53 -3.17 -49.67
N ASP A 18 -55.34 -1.97 -50.26
CA ASP A 18 -54.33 -1.46 -51.21
C ASP A 18 -54.27 0.10 -51.08
N GLY A 19 -53.48 0.82 -51.91
CA GLY A 19 -53.23 2.26 -51.78
C GLY A 19 -54.19 3.26 -52.46
N THR A 20 -53.96 4.55 -52.17
CA THR A 20 -54.46 5.81 -52.80
C THR A 20 -53.59 6.96 -52.22
N GLU A 21 -52.98 7.94 -52.93
CA GLU A 21 -53.42 8.88 -54.00
C GLU A 21 -54.62 9.75 -53.55
N GLU A 22 -54.72 11.09 -53.65
CA GLU A 22 -54.09 12.22 -54.38
C GLU A 22 -54.43 13.56 -53.61
N THR A 23 -53.88 14.79 -53.75
CA THR A 23 -52.68 15.43 -54.38
C THR A 23 -52.49 16.91 -53.92
N VAL A 24 -51.33 17.52 -54.26
CA VAL A 24 -51.11 18.94 -54.70
C VAL A 24 -51.60 20.15 -53.85
N SER A 25 -50.66 21.00 -53.40
CA SER A 25 -50.38 22.36 -53.95
C SER A 25 -49.47 23.18 -52.98
N ASN A 26 -48.21 23.55 -53.27
CA ASN A 26 -47.62 24.51 -54.24
C ASN A 26 -47.74 26.03 -53.93
N ASN A 27 -46.56 26.65 -53.75
CA ASN A 27 -46.16 28.07 -53.93
C ASN A 27 -46.86 29.21 -53.16
N CYS A 28 -46.07 29.92 -52.34
CA CYS A 28 -45.49 31.20 -52.81
C CYS A 28 -44.23 31.64 -52.03
N SER A 29 -43.46 32.53 -52.65
CA SER A 29 -42.12 33.01 -52.28
C SER A 29 -42.08 34.03 -51.13
N GLY A 30 -40.94 34.10 -50.41
CA GLY A 30 -40.64 35.26 -49.54
C GLY A 30 -39.51 35.06 -48.52
N SER A 31 -38.30 35.55 -48.84
CA SER A 31 -37.23 36.02 -47.93
C SER A 31 -37.11 35.45 -46.49
N ALA A 32 -36.15 34.54 -46.26
CA ALA A 32 -35.57 34.28 -44.92
C ALA A 32 -34.16 33.62 -44.98
N SER A 33 -33.25 34.12 -45.82
CA SER A 33 -31.82 33.81 -45.69
C SER A 33 -31.27 34.42 -44.39
N VAL A 34 -30.21 33.82 -43.83
CA VAL A 34 -29.52 34.23 -42.56
C VAL A 34 -30.29 33.88 -41.27
N SER A 35 -29.92 32.74 -40.65
CA SER A 35 -29.94 32.51 -39.18
C SER A 35 -29.40 31.14 -38.74
N ILE A 36 -29.42 30.10 -39.59
CA ILE A 36 -29.22 28.70 -39.14
C ILE A 36 -27.76 28.36 -38.73
N ALA A 37 -26.75 29.13 -39.17
CA ALA A 37 -25.33 28.81 -38.98
C ALA A 37 -24.77 29.04 -37.56
N ALA A 38 -25.53 29.68 -36.64
CA ALA A 38 -25.04 30.00 -35.30
C ALA A 38 -25.30 28.91 -34.24
N SER A 39 -26.24 27.99 -34.50
CA SER A 39 -26.75 27.04 -33.49
C SER A 39 -26.04 25.67 -33.47
N THR A 40 -25.06 25.46 -34.36
CA THR A 40 -24.36 24.17 -34.54
C THR A 40 -22.93 24.15 -34.02
N VAL A 41 -22.34 25.31 -33.70
CA VAL A 41 -20.97 25.41 -33.16
C VAL A 41 -20.98 25.32 -31.64
N SER A 42 -21.89 26.05 -30.98
CA SER A 42 -22.02 26.11 -29.51
C SER A 42 -22.49 24.80 -28.87
N THR A 43 -23.13 23.91 -29.63
CA THR A 43 -23.49 22.56 -29.17
C THR A 43 -22.29 21.62 -29.16
N LEU A 44 -21.39 21.71 -30.15
CA LEU A 44 -20.21 20.84 -30.26
C LEU A 44 -19.21 21.04 -29.11
N GLU A 45 -19.01 22.25 -28.60
CA GLU A 45 -18.15 22.45 -27.41
C GLU A 45 -18.76 21.83 -26.16
N SER A 46 -20.08 21.98 -25.95
CA SER A 46 -20.78 21.40 -24.81
C SER A 46 -20.80 19.87 -24.85
N ASP A 47 -20.97 19.27 -26.02
CA ASP A 47 -20.91 17.83 -26.20
C ASP A 47 -19.47 17.31 -26.10
N LEU A 48 -18.45 18.01 -26.64
CA LEU A 48 -17.06 17.58 -26.51
C LEU A 48 -16.60 17.61 -25.05
N LEU A 49 -16.95 18.64 -24.28
CA LEU A 49 -16.63 18.72 -22.86
C LEU A 49 -17.41 17.67 -22.04
N THR A 50 -18.68 17.45 -22.35
CA THR A 50 -19.50 16.42 -21.69
C THR A 50 -19.03 15.01 -22.05
N LEU A 51 -18.56 14.80 -23.28
CA LEU A 51 -17.96 13.55 -23.73
C LEU A 51 -16.58 13.34 -23.09
N LEU A 52 -15.76 14.39 -22.91
CA LEU A 52 -14.52 14.33 -22.13
C LEU A 52 -14.78 13.95 -20.67
N LEU A 53 -15.73 14.62 -20.01
CA LEU A 53 -16.12 14.31 -18.64
C LEU A 53 -16.70 12.88 -18.51
N ARG A 54 -17.48 12.42 -19.50
CA ARG A 54 -17.98 11.04 -19.54
C ARG A 54 -16.90 10.02 -19.87
N VAL A 55 -15.95 10.30 -20.77
CA VAL A 55 -14.83 9.40 -21.09
C VAL A 55 -13.90 9.28 -19.88
N LEU A 56 -13.52 10.40 -19.25
CA LEU A 56 -12.73 10.40 -18.01
C LEU A 56 -13.46 9.69 -16.86
N GLY A 57 -14.77 9.90 -16.72
CA GLY A 57 -15.61 9.24 -15.71
C GLY A 57 -15.81 7.74 -15.94
N ILE A 58 -15.99 7.30 -17.19
CA ILE A 58 -16.26 5.89 -17.53
C ILE A 58 -14.95 5.07 -17.59
N PHE A 59 -13.84 5.64 -18.05
CA PHE A 59 -12.53 4.99 -17.95
C PHE A 59 -12.08 4.78 -16.49
N SER A 60 -12.53 5.63 -15.56
CA SER A 60 -12.17 5.53 -14.14
C SER A 60 -12.79 4.35 -13.38
N VAL A 61 -13.70 3.58 -14.00
CA VAL A 61 -14.45 2.51 -13.29
C VAL A 61 -14.31 1.12 -13.94
N SER A 62 -14.14 1.01 -15.26
CA SER A 62 -14.46 -0.24 -15.98
C SER A 62 -13.34 -0.88 -16.82
N ARG A 63 -12.05 -0.72 -16.48
CA ARG A 63 -10.99 -1.58 -17.07
C ARG A 63 -9.70 -1.82 -16.26
N VAL A 64 -9.82 -2.23 -14.99
CA VAL A 64 -8.70 -2.85 -14.24
C VAL A 64 -9.09 -4.24 -13.75
N GLN A 65 -9.26 -5.19 -14.67
CA GLN A 65 -9.12 -6.63 -14.40
C GLN A 65 -8.94 -7.41 -15.72
N ARG A 66 -8.01 -8.37 -15.74
CA ARG A 66 -7.66 -9.26 -16.87
C ARG A 66 -7.21 -8.57 -18.18
N GLU A 67 -5.93 -8.22 -18.22
CA GLU A 67 -5.03 -8.96 -19.11
C GLU A 67 -3.89 -9.55 -18.26
N GLY A 68 -3.45 -10.77 -18.57
CA GLY A 68 -2.46 -11.49 -17.76
C GLY A 68 -1.05 -11.24 -18.28
N PHE A 69 -0.32 -10.32 -17.64
CA PHE A 69 1.09 -10.10 -18.00
C PHE A 69 1.98 -11.17 -17.36
N GLU A 70 2.32 -12.20 -18.13
CA GLU A 70 3.30 -13.21 -17.76
C GLU A 70 4.67 -12.54 -17.56
N TYR A 71 5.16 -12.48 -16.32
CA TYR A 71 6.47 -11.89 -15.98
C TYR A 71 7.63 -12.80 -16.43
N LYS A 72 7.80 -12.92 -17.75
CA LYS A 72 8.87 -13.69 -18.38
C LYS A 72 10.20 -12.95 -18.20
N CYS A 73 10.97 -13.38 -17.20
CA CYS A 73 12.27 -12.79 -16.89
C CYS A 73 13.29 -13.06 -18.01
N ALA A 74 13.51 -12.08 -18.89
CA ALA A 74 14.50 -12.14 -19.97
C ALA A 74 15.32 -10.84 -20.06
N ASP A 75 16.56 -10.95 -19.58
CA ASP A 75 17.72 -10.06 -19.65
C ASP A 75 17.66 -8.79 -20.55
N LEU A 76 17.67 -7.61 -19.92
CA LEU A 76 18.11 -6.34 -20.53
C LEU A 76 19.13 -5.67 -19.59
N ARG A 77 20.39 -6.00 -19.80
CA ARG A 77 21.52 -5.69 -18.91
C ARG A 77 22.49 -4.69 -19.54
N ASN A 78 22.96 -3.75 -18.72
CA ASN A 78 23.81 -2.60 -19.07
C ASN A 78 23.07 -1.56 -19.95
N THR A 79 23.32 -0.25 -19.81
CA THR A 79 24.54 0.42 -19.32
C THR A 79 24.35 1.38 -18.14
N ALA A 80 23.14 1.87 -17.86
CA ALA A 80 22.93 3.03 -16.98
C ALA A 80 23.18 2.83 -15.45
N ASN A 81 23.39 1.60 -14.98
CA ASN A 81 23.11 1.23 -13.57
C ASN A 81 24.32 0.77 -12.73
N MET A 82 25.53 1.33 -12.94
CA MET A 82 26.69 0.98 -12.09
C MET A 82 26.80 1.77 -10.78
N ALA A 83 26.39 3.04 -10.75
CA ALA A 83 26.49 3.87 -9.55
C ALA A 83 25.47 3.44 -8.49
N ASP A 84 24.20 3.36 -8.87
CA ASP A 84 23.12 3.05 -7.91
C ASP A 84 23.06 1.57 -7.54
N ARG A 85 23.51 0.62 -8.39
CA ARG A 85 23.74 -0.76 -7.92
C ARG A 85 24.89 -0.86 -6.91
N LYS A 86 25.94 -0.03 -7.01
CA LYS A 86 26.97 0.08 -5.97
C LYS A 86 26.44 0.71 -4.68
N LYS A 87 25.57 1.72 -4.74
CA LYS A 87 24.90 2.26 -3.54
C LYS A 87 23.93 1.25 -2.92
N ALA A 88 23.03 0.66 -3.70
CA ALA A 88 22.05 -0.31 -3.25
C ALA A 88 22.74 -1.54 -2.65
N GLY A 89 23.66 -2.20 -3.39
CA GLY A 89 24.39 -3.37 -2.90
C GLY A 89 25.30 -3.09 -1.70
N LYS A 90 25.82 -1.87 -1.55
CA LYS A 90 26.55 -1.44 -0.34
C LYS A 90 25.62 -1.05 0.82
N LYS A 91 24.32 -0.85 0.55
CA LYS A 91 23.28 -0.71 1.57
C LYS A 91 22.77 -2.08 2.01
N THR A 92 22.25 -2.93 1.10
CA THR A 92 21.86 -4.31 1.45
C THR A 92 23.01 -5.12 2.01
N GLY A 93 24.25 -4.93 1.56
CA GLY A 93 25.42 -5.56 2.19
C GLY A 93 25.62 -5.12 3.64
N LYS A 94 25.46 -3.82 3.94
CA LYS A 94 25.49 -3.31 5.32
C LYS A 94 24.31 -3.78 6.15
N ASP A 95 23.12 -3.82 5.57
CA ASP A 95 21.89 -4.26 6.25
C ASP A 95 21.97 -5.78 6.54
N LEU A 96 22.53 -6.59 5.63
CA LEU A 96 22.83 -8.01 5.85
C LEU A 96 23.97 -8.25 6.85
N ASP A 97 25.01 -7.42 6.86
CA ASP A 97 26.11 -7.54 7.83
C ASP A 97 25.75 -6.91 9.20
N ALA A 98 24.69 -6.10 9.27
CA ALA A 98 24.01 -5.72 10.51
C ALA A 98 23.14 -6.89 11.01
N LEU A 99 22.24 -7.42 10.17
CA LEU A 99 21.43 -8.61 10.49
C LEU A 99 22.30 -9.81 10.96
N LYS A 100 23.48 -10.03 10.38
CA LYS A 100 24.40 -11.08 10.82
C LYS A 100 25.01 -10.82 12.20
N ARG A 101 25.27 -9.55 12.56
CA ARG A 101 25.75 -9.18 13.90
C ARG A 101 24.63 -9.21 14.94
N GLU A 102 23.41 -8.88 14.52
CA GLU A 102 22.20 -9.10 15.31
C GLU A 102 21.94 -10.61 15.48
N LEU A 103 22.25 -11.45 14.48
CA LEU A 103 22.22 -12.92 14.59
C LEU A 103 23.41 -13.55 15.36
N GLU A 104 24.46 -12.79 15.70
CA GLU A 104 25.51 -13.23 16.65
C GLU A 104 25.02 -13.15 18.11
N ILE A 105 23.74 -13.49 18.33
CA ILE A 105 23.16 -13.80 19.63
C ILE A 105 23.94 -14.99 20.20
N ASP A 106 24.82 -14.76 21.17
CA ASP A 106 25.34 -15.84 22.03
C ASP A 106 24.35 -16.19 23.15
N VAL A 107 23.41 -15.26 23.41
CA VAL A 107 22.41 -15.26 24.47
C VAL A 107 21.53 -16.52 24.49
N HIS A 108 21.32 -17.22 23.36
CA HIS A 108 20.57 -18.49 23.38
C HIS A 108 21.37 -19.71 23.85
N LYS A 109 22.71 -19.62 23.80
CA LYS A 109 23.67 -20.65 24.23
C LYS A 109 24.11 -20.47 25.68
N VAL A 110 24.03 -19.25 26.19
CA VAL A 110 24.39 -18.86 27.57
C VAL A 110 23.34 -19.38 28.58
N PRO A 111 23.77 -19.93 29.74
CA PRO A 111 22.86 -20.38 30.80
C PRO A 111 22.16 -19.19 31.50
N ILE A 112 21.02 -19.47 32.14
CA ILE A 112 20.10 -18.43 32.63
C ILE A 112 20.74 -17.57 33.73
N GLU A 113 21.61 -18.16 34.56
CA GLU A 113 22.30 -17.51 35.68
C GLU A 113 23.29 -16.43 35.21
N GLU A 114 24.11 -16.72 34.20
CA GLU A 114 25.02 -15.76 33.60
C GLU A 114 24.25 -14.70 32.78
N LEU A 115 23.06 -15.04 32.29
CA LEU A 115 22.19 -14.11 31.58
C LEU A 115 21.56 -13.06 32.52
N TYR A 116 21.06 -13.47 33.70
CA TYR A 116 20.65 -12.53 34.75
C TYR A 116 21.80 -11.59 35.16
N ARG A 117 23.02 -12.13 35.25
CA ARG A 117 24.23 -11.38 35.58
C ARG A 117 24.60 -10.35 34.50
N ARG A 118 24.53 -10.73 33.21
CA ARG A 118 24.80 -9.83 32.08
C ARG A 118 23.82 -8.67 32.02
N PHE A 119 22.52 -8.94 32.16
CA PHE A 119 21.48 -7.93 32.10
C PHE A 119 21.21 -7.22 33.44
N GLN A 120 21.88 -7.63 34.53
CA GLN A 120 21.71 -7.11 35.90
C GLN A 120 20.23 -7.10 36.32
N VAL A 121 19.64 -8.30 36.44
CA VAL A 121 18.21 -8.49 36.75
C VAL A 121 18.04 -9.48 37.91
N ASP A 122 17.22 -9.12 38.90
CA ASP A 122 16.83 -10.00 40.01
C ASP A 122 15.84 -11.08 39.50
N PRO A 123 16.11 -12.39 39.65
CA PRO A 123 15.21 -13.45 39.14
C PRO A 123 13.78 -13.39 39.69
N ASP A 124 13.64 -13.08 40.98
CA ASP A 124 12.34 -13.04 41.67
C ASP A 124 11.60 -11.69 41.54
N LYS A 125 12.31 -10.61 41.19
CA LYS A 125 11.75 -9.24 41.21
C LYS A 125 11.68 -8.57 39.84
N GLY A 126 12.43 -9.06 38.86
CA GLY A 126 12.66 -8.37 37.60
C GLY A 126 13.53 -7.12 37.79
N LEU A 127 13.26 -6.09 36.99
CA LEU A 127 14.00 -4.83 36.98
C LEU A 127 13.36 -3.81 37.93
N SER A 128 14.12 -2.85 38.47
CA SER A 128 13.50 -1.73 39.22
C SER A 128 12.98 -0.66 38.26
N ASP A 129 11.83 -0.04 38.53
CA ASP A 129 11.19 0.95 37.65
C ASP A 129 12.13 2.15 37.35
N LYS A 130 12.92 2.57 38.34
CA LYS A 130 13.96 3.59 38.17
C LYS A 130 15.01 3.19 37.13
N GLU A 131 15.41 1.93 37.14
CA GLU A 131 16.42 1.43 36.21
C GLU A 131 15.83 1.16 34.83
N ALA A 132 14.59 0.66 34.76
CA ALA A 132 13.85 0.55 33.52
C ALA A 132 13.76 1.92 32.81
N LYS A 133 13.42 2.97 33.57
CA LYS A 133 13.40 4.34 33.05
C LYS A 133 14.78 4.84 32.61
N MET A 134 15.85 4.58 33.37
CA MET A 134 17.22 4.94 32.94
C MET A 134 17.68 4.20 31.68
N ARG A 135 17.26 2.95 31.48
CA ARG A 135 17.51 2.19 30.23
C ARG A 135 16.69 2.78 29.07
N LEU A 136 15.42 3.11 29.29
CA LEU A 136 14.53 3.74 28.29
C LEU A 136 15.04 5.11 27.82
N GLU A 137 15.56 5.93 28.73
CA GLU A 137 16.19 7.23 28.41
C GLU A 137 17.56 7.11 27.71
N ARG A 138 18.22 5.94 27.81
CA ARG A 138 19.52 5.64 27.18
C ARG A 138 19.37 5.02 25.79
N ASP A 139 18.51 4.02 25.67
CA ASP A 139 18.38 3.17 24.47
C ASP A 139 17.28 3.67 23.52
N GLY A 140 16.28 4.39 24.04
CA GLY A 140 15.08 4.79 23.33
C GLY A 140 13.89 3.84 23.57
N PRO A 141 12.69 4.19 23.06
CA PRO A 141 11.51 3.34 23.16
C PRO A 141 11.63 2.13 22.23
N ASN A 142 11.12 0.96 22.67
CA ASN A 142 11.01 -0.26 21.86
C ASN A 142 9.94 -0.07 20.77
N ALA A 143 10.32 0.53 19.65
CA ALA A 143 9.43 0.95 18.59
C ALA A 143 10.18 1.13 17.26
N LEU A 144 9.96 0.20 16.33
CA LEU A 144 10.53 0.22 14.97
C LEU A 144 10.47 1.63 14.36
N THR A 145 11.66 2.24 14.18
CA THR A 145 11.78 3.59 13.62
C THR A 145 11.01 3.67 12.29
N PRO A 146 9.99 4.54 12.18
CA PRO A 146 9.13 4.56 10.99
C PRO A 146 9.95 4.91 9.74
N PRO A 147 9.74 4.22 8.61
CA PRO A 147 10.50 4.46 7.40
C PRO A 147 10.32 5.93 6.96
N PRO A 148 11.40 6.61 6.52
CA PRO A 148 11.39 8.06 6.30
C PRO A 148 10.29 8.46 5.31
N THR A 149 9.33 9.24 5.79
CA THR A 149 8.15 9.60 5.03
C THR A 149 8.52 10.51 3.87
N THR A 150 8.20 10.09 2.64
CA THR A 150 8.29 10.98 1.49
C THR A 150 7.26 12.10 1.64
N PRO A 151 7.66 13.39 1.56
CA PRO A 151 6.74 14.50 1.77
C PRO A 151 5.69 14.53 0.66
N GLU A 152 4.48 14.97 1.00
CA GLU A 152 3.30 14.84 0.12
C GLU A 152 3.50 15.48 -1.28
N TRP A 153 4.23 16.60 -1.36
CA TRP A 153 4.55 17.25 -2.64
C TRP A 153 5.43 16.37 -3.55
N VAL A 154 6.34 15.56 -3.01
CA VAL A 154 7.14 14.60 -3.81
C VAL A 154 6.26 13.48 -4.36
N LYS A 155 5.29 12.99 -3.57
CA LYS A 155 4.30 12.00 -4.04
C LYS A 155 3.45 12.60 -5.17
N PHE A 156 2.93 13.81 -4.99
CA PHE A 156 2.17 14.54 -6.00
C PHE A 156 2.96 14.74 -7.31
N CYS A 157 4.19 15.24 -7.24
CA CYS A 157 5.05 15.42 -8.42
C CYS A 157 5.36 14.08 -9.12
N LYS A 158 5.60 13.00 -8.37
CA LYS A 158 5.84 11.66 -8.93
C LYS A 158 4.64 11.17 -9.76
N ASN A 159 3.42 11.47 -9.35
CA ASN A 159 2.21 11.11 -10.08
C ASN A 159 1.99 12.03 -11.30
N LEU A 160 2.29 13.32 -11.18
CA LEU A 160 2.16 14.31 -12.27
C LEU A 160 3.16 14.08 -13.42
N PHE A 161 4.30 13.44 -13.16
CA PHE A 161 5.31 13.08 -14.17
C PHE A 161 5.41 11.56 -14.43
N GLY A 162 4.42 10.79 -13.97
CA GLY A 162 4.40 9.33 -14.08
C GLY A 162 3.91 8.83 -15.45
N GLY A 163 4.74 8.02 -16.12
CA GLY A 163 4.33 7.21 -17.29
C GLY A 163 3.65 8.02 -18.40
N PHE A 164 2.34 7.79 -18.61
CA PHE A 164 1.55 8.47 -19.64
C PHE A 164 1.49 10.00 -19.45
N ALA A 165 1.52 10.50 -18.22
CA ALA A 165 1.53 11.95 -17.95
C ALA A 165 2.80 12.63 -18.51
N LEU A 166 3.94 11.93 -18.53
CA LEU A 166 5.18 12.43 -19.15
C LEU A 166 5.03 12.63 -20.67
N LEU A 167 4.34 11.70 -21.35
CA LEU A 167 4.09 11.80 -22.79
C LEU A 167 3.18 12.99 -23.12
N LEU A 168 2.16 13.23 -22.30
CA LEU A 168 1.28 14.39 -22.44
C LEU A 168 1.99 15.71 -22.12
N TRP A 169 2.88 15.76 -21.12
CA TRP A 169 3.75 16.92 -20.89
C TRP A 169 4.64 17.23 -22.10
N ILE A 170 5.27 16.21 -22.69
CA ILE A 170 6.08 16.38 -23.91
C ILE A 170 5.21 16.89 -25.06
N GLY A 171 4.00 16.36 -25.23
CA GLY A 171 3.03 16.84 -26.23
C GLY A 171 2.62 18.30 -26.05
N ALA A 172 2.28 18.70 -24.82
CA ALA A 172 1.94 20.09 -24.49
C ALA A 172 3.12 21.05 -24.76
N ILE A 173 4.34 20.68 -24.34
CA ILE A 173 5.56 21.44 -24.63
C ILE A 173 5.79 21.57 -26.13
N LEU A 174 5.58 20.49 -26.90
CA LEU A 174 5.71 20.53 -28.36
C LEU A 174 4.71 21.50 -29.02
N CYS A 175 3.47 21.58 -28.51
CA CYS A 175 2.46 22.53 -28.98
C CYS A 175 2.88 23.99 -28.70
N PHE A 176 3.39 24.29 -27.51
CA PHE A 176 3.90 25.63 -27.17
C PHE A 176 5.12 26.03 -28.00
N VAL A 177 6.02 25.09 -28.32
CA VAL A 177 7.16 25.31 -29.23
C VAL A 177 6.67 25.55 -30.67
N ALA A 178 5.71 24.77 -31.16
CA ALA A 178 5.13 24.96 -32.49
C ALA A 178 4.44 26.35 -32.64
N TYR A 179 3.67 26.76 -31.63
CA TYR A 179 3.08 28.11 -31.57
C TYR A 179 4.15 29.21 -31.57
N SER A 180 5.21 29.04 -30.76
CA SER A 180 6.32 30.01 -30.68
C SER A 180 7.06 30.18 -32.02
N ILE A 181 7.22 29.11 -32.80
CA ILE A 181 7.80 29.18 -34.15
C ILE A 181 6.84 29.91 -35.11
N GLN A 182 5.54 29.58 -35.09
CA GLN A 182 4.54 30.23 -35.95
C GLN A 182 4.43 31.74 -35.67
N ALA A 183 4.34 32.13 -34.40
CA ALA A 183 4.31 33.53 -33.95
C ALA A 183 5.60 34.33 -34.26
N SER A 184 6.69 33.65 -34.61
CA SER A 184 7.93 34.29 -35.10
C SER A 184 8.05 34.37 -36.62
N THR A 185 7.11 33.73 -37.35
CA THR A 185 7.17 33.56 -38.82
C THR A 185 5.99 34.23 -39.56
N PHE A 186 4.84 34.38 -38.89
CA PHE A 186 3.61 34.94 -39.45
C PHE A 186 3.07 36.08 -38.57
N GLU A 187 2.54 37.13 -39.19
CA GLU A 187 1.97 38.29 -38.47
C GLU A 187 0.61 37.99 -37.82
N GLU A 188 -0.14 37.01 -38.35
CA GLU A 188 -1.38 36.48 -37.76
C GLU A 188 -1.24 34.96 -37.52
N PRO A 189 -0.65 34.52 -36.38
CA PRO A 189 -0.57 33.11 -36.03
C PRO A 189 -1.93 32.58 -35.52
N PRO A 190 -2.37 31.37 -35.92
CA PRO A 190 -3.59 30.77 -35.38
C PRO A 190 -3.37 30.26 -33.94
N ASP A 191 -4.19 30.74 -33.01
CA ASP A 191 -4.10 30.39 -31.58
C ASP A 191 -4.45 28.92 -31.25
N ASP A 192 -4.95 28.15 -32.22
CA ASP A 192 -5.30 26.72 -32.08
C ASP A 192 -4.19 25.90 -31.37
N ASN A 193 -2.93 26.18 -31.69
CA ASN A 193 -1.78 25.49 -31.10
C ASN A 193 -1.54 25.89 -29.63
N LEU A 194 -1.88 27.12 -29.25
CA LEU A 194 -1.85 27.61 -27.87
C LEU A 194 -3.00 27.00 -27.05
N TYR A 195 -4.22 27.00 -27.61
CA TYR A 195 -5.38 26.36 -26.98
C TYR A 195 -5.15 24.86 -26.76
N LEU A 196 -4.63 24.14 -27.76
CA LEU A 196 -4.31 22.71 -27.65
C LEU A 196 -3.26 22.45 -26.55
N GLY A 197 -2.19 23.24 -26.49
CA GLY A 197 -1.17 23.13 -25.42
C GLY A 197 -1.75 23.37 -24.02
N CYS A 198 -2.60 24.39 -23.86
CA CYS A 198 -3.29 24.69 -22.60
C CYS A 198 -4.27 23.59 -22.19
N VAL A 199 -5.06 23.04 -23.12
CA VAL A 199 -5.99 21.93 -22.85
C VAL A 199 -5.24 20.66 -22.43
N LEU A 200 -4.15 20.31 -23.12
CA LEU A 200 -3.30 19.16 -22.74
C LEU A 200 -2.72 19.33 -21.33
N ALA A 201 -2.18 20.51 -21.01
CA ALA A 201 -1.66 20.79 -19.67
C ALA A 201 -2.74 20.70 -18.58
N ALA A 202 -3.94 21.23 -18.85
CA ALA A 202 -5.08 21.13 -17.92
C ALA A 202 -5.53 19.69 -17.68
N VAL A 203 -5.60 18.86 -18.73
CA VAL A 203 -5.92 17.42 -18.61
C VAL A 203 -4.88 16.68 -17.77
N VAL A 204 -3.59 16.98 -17.93
CA VAL A 204 -2.51 16.37 -17.12
C VAL A 204 -2.60 16.77 -15.65
N ILE A 205 -2.87 18.05 -15.36
CA ILE A 205 -3.04 18.54 -13.98
C ILE A 205 -4.25 17.86 -13.32
N VAL A 206 -5.40 17.82 -13.98
CA VAL A 206 -6.63 17.20 -13.45
C VAL A 206 -6.43 15.70 -13.22
N THR A 207 -5.86 14.96 -14.18
CA THR A 207 -5.61 13.52 -14.02
C THR A 207 -4.56 13.22 -12.96
N GLY A 208 -3.51 14.04 -12.83
CA GLY A 208 -2.53 13.96 -11.75
C GLY A 208 -3.13 14.18 -10.36
N ILE A 209 -4.05 15.15 -10.22
CA ILE A 209 -4.81 15.38 -8.97
C ILE A 209 -5.68 14.16 -8.63
N PHE A 210 -6.45 13.62 -9.59
CA PHE A 210 -7.26 12.42 -9.35
C PHE A 210 -6.41 11.21 -8.97
N SER A 211 -5.26 11.01 -9.63
CA SER A 211 -4.30 9.94 -9.30
C SER A 211 -3.76 10.09 -7.86
N TYR A 212 -3.32 11.29 -7.47
CA TYR A 212 -2.88 11.58 -6.11
C TYR A 212 -3.97 11.33 -5.07
N TYR A 213 -5.22 11.73 -5.33
CA TYR A 213 -6.33 11.45 -4.42
C TYR A 213 -6.65 9.96 -4.25
N GLN A 214 -6.36 9.11 -5.25
CA GLN A 214 -6.50 7.66 -5.13
C GLN A 214 -5.37 7.06 -4.27
N GLU A 215 -4.11 7.43 -4.54
CA GLU A 215 -2.95 6.96 -3.76
C GLU A 215 -3.03 7.43 -2.29
N ALA A 216 -3.38 8.70 -2.06
CA ALA A 216 -3.48 9.27 -0.72
C ALA A 216 -4.60 8.64 0.13
N LYS A 217 -5.72 8.21 -0.47
CA LYS A 217 -6.76 7.44 0.22
C LYS A 217 -6.23 6.08 0.68
N SER A 218 -5.54 5.36 -0.20
CA SER A 218 -4.95 4.05 0.11
C SER A 218 -3.87 4.14 1.20
N SER A 219 -2.99 5.15 1.16
CA SER A 219 -1.97 5.39 2.21
C SER A 219 -2.64 5.62 3.58
N LYS A 220 -3.65 6.49 3.65
CA LYS A 220 -4.32 6.83 4.92
C LYS A 220 -5.01 5.65 5.58
N ILE A 221 -5.55 4.70 4.80
CA ILE A 221 -6.09 3.44 5.33
C ILE A 221 -4.97 2.60 5.97
N MET A 222 -3.85 2.40 5.28
CA MET A 222 -2.70 1.65 5.79
C MET A 222 -2.10 2.28 7.07
N ASP A 223 -1.94 3.61 7.08
CA ASP A 223 -1.41 4.33 8.24
C ASP A 223 -2.38 4.34 9.44
N SER A 224 -3.69 4.23 9.20
CA SER A 224 -4.69 4.09 10.26
C SER A 224 -4.59 2.74 10.98
N PHE A 225 -4.31 1.64 10.25
CA PHE A 225 -4.15 0.30 10.86
C PHE A 225 -3.00 0.24 11.87
N LYS A 226 -1.90 0.96 11.63
CA LYS A 226 -0.74 1.02 12.55
C LYS A 226 -1.12 1.59 13.92
N ASN A 227 -1.99 2.59 13.94
CA ASN A 227 -2.36 3.33 15.14
C ASN A 227 -3.51 2.68 15.94
N MET A 228 -4.21 1.69 15.38
CA MET A 228 -5.41 1.09 15.99
C MET A 228 -5.11 -0.09 16.94
N VAL A 229 -3.86 -0.55 17.05
CA VAL A 229 -3.48 -1.66 17.95
C VAL A 229 -2.31 -1.25 18.87
N PRO A 230 -2.55 -0.36 19.87
CA PRO A 230 -1.56 -0.09 20.91
C PRO A 230 -1.30 -1.37 21.71
N GLN A 231 -0.09 -1.93 21.58
CA GLN A 231 0.30 -3.15 22.27
C GLN A 231 0.70 -2.83 23.72
N TYR A 232 0.17 -3.62 24.65
CA TYR A 232 0.52 -3.60 26.06
C TYR A 232 1.21 -4.91 26.44
N ALA A 233 2.14 -4.84 27.38
CA ALA A 233 2.86 -5.99 27.90
C ALA A 233 2.77 -6.02 29.42
N LEU A 234 2.64 -7.21 29.99
CA LEU A 234 2.67 -7.42 31.44
C LEU A 234 4.11 -7.72 31.86
N VAL A 235 4.76 -6.79 32.55
CA VAL A 235 6.15 -6.94 33.03
C VAL A 235 6.20 -7.19 34.53
N HIS A 236 7.29 -7.78 35.01
CA HIS A 236 7.62 -7.84 36.43
C HIS A 236 8.67 -6.77 36.72
N ARG A 237 8.29 -5.76 37.52
CA ARG A 237 9.20 -4.71 38.01
C ARG A 237 9.01 -4.50 39.51
N ASP A 238 10.10 -4.29 40.24
CA ASP A 238 10.14 -4.19 41.71
C ASP A 238 9.33 -5.29 42.44
N GLY A 239 9.29 -6.52 41.89
CA GLY A 239 8.53 -7.65 42.43
C GLY A 239 7.02 -7.62 42.19
N GLN A 240 6.51 -6.68 41.39
CA GLN A 240 5.09 -6.52 41.08
C GLN A 240 4.82 -6.66 39.59
N LYS A 241 3.59 -7.05 39.24
CA LYS A 241 3.17 -7.21 37.84
C LYS A 241 2.48 -5.94 37.35
N LEU A 242 3.11 -5.25 36.41
CA LEU A 242 2.66 -3.96 35.88
C LEU A 242 2.37 -4.10 34.39
N THR A 243 1.24 -3.53 33.94
CA THR A 243 0.92 -3.45 32.51
C THR A 243 1.50 -2.17 31.94
N VAL A 244 2.55 -2.28 31.14
CA VAL A 244 3.24 -1.17 30.46
C VAL A 244 2.92 -1.18 28.96
N ARG A 245 3.22 -0.09 28.25
CA ARG A 245 3.17 -0.10 26.78
C ARG A 245 4.33 -0.91 26.21
N ALA A 246 4.14 -1.52 25.04
CA ALA A 246 5.24 -2.18 24.34
C ALA A 246 6.41 -1.22 24.05
N GLU A 247 6.13 0.07 23.83
CA GLU A 247 7.09 1.16 23.64
C GLU A 247 7.97 1.42 24.89
N GLU A 248 7.50 1.09 26.09
CA GLU A 248 8.14 1.36 27.40
C GLU A 248 8.94 0.15 27.93
N LEU A 249 9.06 -0.89 27.11
CA LEU A 249 9.86 -2.09 27.39
C LEU A 249 11.35 -1.85 27.13
N VAL A 250 12.20 -2.40 27.99
CA VAL A 250 13.66 -2.28 27.88
C VAL A 250 14.37 -3.62 27.99
N VAL A 251 15.59 -3.68 27.47
CA VAL A 251 16.45 -4.87 27.57
C VAL A 251 16.68 -5.23 29.04
N GLY A 252 16.34 -6.47 29.40
CA GLY A 252 16.32 -6.98 30.78
C GLY A 252 14.95 -7.00 31.47
N ASP A 253 13.88 -6.42 30.90
CA ASP A 253 12.54 -6.61 31.46
C ASP A 253 12.12 -8.09 31.41
N VAL A 254 11.55 -8.59 32.52
CA VAL A 254 10.90 -9.92 32.57
C VAL A 254 9.43 -9.75 32.22
N VAL A 255 8.94 -10.51 31.24
CA VAL A 255 7.59 -10.39 30.67
C VAL A 255 6.72 -11.59 31.10
N ASP A 256 5.40 -11.42 31.16
CA ASP A 256 4.41 -12.45 31.48
C ASP A 256 3.46 -12.61 30.29
N VAL A 257 3.81 -13.49 29.36
CA VAL A 257 3.08 -13.70 28.08
C VAL A 257 2.08 -14.85 28.23
N LYS A 258 0.85 -14.63 27.79
CA LYS A 258 -0.26 -15.58 27.84
C LYS A 258 -0.70 -15.98 26.43
N PHE A 259 -1.48 -17.05 26.34
CA PHE A 259 -2.29 -17.36 25.16
C PHE A 259 -3.04 -16.13 24.63
N GLY A 260 -2.94 -15.88 23.32
CA GLY A 260 -3.58 -14.77 22.62
C GLY A 260 -2.75 -13.49 22.53
N ASP A 261 -1.69 -13.35 23.32
CA ASP A 261 -0.80 -12.19 23.28
C ASP A 261 0.15 -12.26 22.04
N ARG A 262 0.42 -11.12 21.42
CA ARG A 262 1.46 -10.96 20.38
C ARG A 262 2.78 -10.56 21.02
N ILE A 263 3.86 -11.23 20.67
CA ILE A 263 5.19 -11.05 21.26
C ILE A 263 5.71 -9.62 20.98
N PRO A 264 6.01 -8.81 22.03
CA PRO A 264 6.24 -7.37 21.90
C PRO A 264 7.70 -6.93 21.63
N ALA A 265 8.66 -7.84 21.73
CA ALA A 265 10.10 -7.65 21.48
C ALA A 265 10.76 -9.02 21.27
N ASP A 266 12.08 -9.11 21.08
CA ASP A 266 12.77 -10.41 21.06
C ASP A 266 13.09 -10.87 22.49
N LEU A 267 12.66 -12.08 22.84
CA LEU A 267 12.62 -12.59 24.21
C LEU A 267 13.32 -13.94 24.38
N ARG A 268 14.08 -14.08 25.47
CA ARG A 268 14.71 -15.32 25.93
C ARG A 268 13.82 -16.04 26.93
N VAL A 269 13.48 -17.29 26.65
CA VAL A 269 12.68 -18.13 27.55
C VAL A 269 13.41 -18.40 28.88
N ILE A 270 12.76 -18.09 30.01
CA ILE A 270 13.18 -18.49 31.36
C ILE A 270 12.29 -19.63 31.88
N GLU A 271 10.97 -19.47 31.77
CA GLU A 271 9.98 -20.49 32.13
C GLU A 271 8.95 -20.66 31.01
N ALA A 272 8.66 -21.91 30.62
CA ALA A 272 7.62 -22.23 29.64
C ALA A 272 6.67 -23.30 30.19
N ARG A 273 5.36 -23.02 30.18
CA ARG A 273 4.30 -23.97 30.57
C ARG A 273 3.44 -24.30 29.35
N ALA A 274 3.77 -25.42 28.70
CA ALA A 274 3.13 -25.89 27.47
C ALA A 274 3.00 -24.81 26.37
N PHE A 275 3.97 -23.89 26.29
CA PHE A 275 3.86 -22.74 25.41
C PHE A 275 4.11 -23.11 23.94
N LYS A 276 3.22 -22.65 23.06
CA LYS A 276 3.36 -22.74 21.61
C LYS A 276 3.23 -21.36 21.00
N VAL A 277 4.02 -21.11 19.96
CA VAL A 277 4.03 -19.84 19.22
C VAL A 277 3.84 -20.08 17.72
N ASP A 278 3.12 -19.19 17.05
CA ASP A 278 3.00 -19.17 15.60
C ASP A 278 4.14 -18.34 14.99
N ASN A 279 4.96 -18.99 14.16
CA ASN A 279 6.08 -18.39 13.45
C ASN A 279 5.71 -17.92 12.03
N SER A 280 4.45 -18.04 11.59
CA SER A 280 3.98 -17.73 10.22
C SER A 280 4.47 -16.37 9.69
N SER A 281 4.55 -15.36 10.57
CA SER A 281 5.03 -14.01 10.24
C SER A 281 6.53 -13.91 9.91
N LEU A 282 7.33 -14.93 10.24
CA LEU A 282 8.79 -14.96 10.08
C LEU A 282 9.27 -16.07 9.14
N THR A 283 8.64 -17.25 9.18
CA THR A 283 9.00 -18.41 8.34
C THR A 283 8.03 -18.67 7.19
N GLY A 284 6.81 -18.13 7.24
CA GLY A 284 5.70 -18.50 6.34
C GLY A 284 4.96 -19.78 6.75
N GLU A 285 5.49 -20.55 7.70
CA GLU A 285 4.92 -21.82 8.17
C GLU A 285 4.03 -21.60 9.40
N SER A 286 2.75 -21.95 9.30
CA SER A 286 1.74 -21.75 10.35
C SER A 286 1.63 -22.90 11.37
N GLU A 287 2.57 -23.84 11.39
CA GLU A 287 2.58 -24.94 12.37
C GLU A 287 3.05 -24.45 13.76
N PRO A 288 2.24 -24.54 14.82
CA PRO A 288 2.58 -23.98 16.13
C PRO A 288 3.80 -24.66 16.77
N GLN A 289 4.90 -23.91 16.91
CA GLN A 289 6.15 -24.42 17.44
C GLN A 289 6.20 -24.31 18.97
N SER A 290 6.56 -25.41 19.63
CA SER A 290 6.74 -25.44 21.09
C SER A 290 8.01 -24.73 21.52
N ARG A 291 7.93 -23.98 22.63
CA ARG A 291 9.08 -23.30 23.24
C ARG A 291 9.42 -23.90 24.61
N SER A 292 10.71 -23.92 24.92
CA SER A 292 11.30 -24.54 26.12
C SER A 292 12.48 -23.69 26.61
N CYS A 293 12.92 -23.87 27.83
CA CYS A 293 14.04 -23.10 28.39
C CYS A 293 15.40 -23.59 27.83
N ASP A 294 15.51 -24.90 27.59
CA ASP A 294 16.73 -25.58 27.16
C ASP A 294 17.17 -25.20 25.75
N PHE A 295 18.49 -25.15 25.55
CA PHE A 295 19.11 -24.94 24.25
C PHE A 295 18.98 -26.20 23.38
N THR A 296 18.44 -26.03 22.17
CA THR A 296 18.18 -27.15 21.26
C THR A 296 19.05 -27.11 20.01
N HIS A 297 19.23 -25.96 19.37
CA HIS A 297 19.87 -25.83 18.05
C HIS A 297 20.77 -24.58 17.98
N GLU A 298 21.88 -24.67 17.25
CA GLU A 298 22.83 -23.56 17.03
C GLU A 298 22.19 -22.36 16.32
N ASN A 299 21.28 -22.60 15.37
CA ASN A 299 20.54 -21.54 14.66
C ASN A 299 19.51 -20.88 15.60
N PRO A 300 19.57 -19.56 15.87
CA PRO A 300 18.60 -18.88 16.73
C PRO A 300 17.15 -18.99 16.21
N LEU A 301 16.92 -19.07 14.90
CA LEU A 301 15.57 -19.20 14.35
C LEU A 301 14.89 -20.53 14.69
N GLU A 302 15.69 -21.61 14.80
CA GLU A 302 15.23 -22.97 15.06
C GLU A 302 15.21 -23.34 16.56
N THR A 303 15.97 -22.62 17.40
CA THR A 303 16.07 -22.97 18.82
C THR A 303 14.76 -22.70 19.58
N ARG A 304 14.37 -23.62 20.47
CA ARG A 304 13.10 -23.51 21.21
C ARG A 304 13.13 -22.50 22.36
N ASN A 305 14.29 -21.93 22.68
CA ASN A 305 14.51 -21.05 23.82
C ASN A 305 14.67 -19.55 23.49
N LEU A 306 14.19 -19.17 22.31
CA LEU A 306 13.90 -17.79 21.90
C LEU A 306 12.43 -17.67 21.45
N ALA A 307 11.84 -16.49 21.61
CA ALA A 307 10.57 -16.08 21.02
C ALA A 307 10.75 -14.71 20.36
N PHE A 308 10.25 -14.56 19.13
CA PHE A 308 10.59 -13.42 18.26
C PHE A 308 9.48 -12.38 18.18
N PHE A 309 9.85 -11.12 17.98
CA PHE A 309 8.92 -10.04 17.70
C PHE A 309 7.96 -10.39 16.55
N SER A 310 6.73 -9.88 16.63
CA SER A 310 5.63 -10.16 15.69
C SER A 310 5.07 -11.58 15.68
N THR A 311 5.64 -12.55 16.41
CA THR A 311 5.03 -13.89 16.56
C THR A 311 3.87 -13.88 17.57
N ASN A 312 2.96 -14.85 17.50
CA ASN A 312 1.73 -14.88 18.32
C ASN A 312 1.68 -16.10 19.25
N ALA A 313 1.24 -15.92 20.50
CA ALA A 313 1.10 -16.98 21.49
C ALA A 313 -0.15 -17.85 21.23
N VAL A 314 0.04 -19.09 20.77
CA VAL A 314 -1.04 -20.02 20.36
C VAL A 314 -1.57 -20.85 21.53
N GLU A 315 -0.72 -21.24 22.48
CA GLU A 315 -1.12 -22.01 23.67
C GLU A 315 -0.20 -21.70 24.85
N GLY A 316 -0.68 -22.01 26.07
CA GLY A 316 0.13 -22.07 27.28
C GLY A 316 0.50 -20.73 27.90
N LYS A 317 1.63 -20.71 28.61
CA LYS A 317 2.19 -19.51 29.25
C LYS A 317 3.71 -19.45 29.14
N LEU A 318 4.27 -18.28 28.89
CA LEU A 318 5.71 -18.01 28.89
C LEU A 318 6.06 -16.93 29.91
N ILE A 319 7.19 -17.11 30.61
CA ILE A 319 7.89 -16.02 31.31
C ILE A 319 9.28 -15.94 30.69
N PRO A 320 9.52 -14.98 29.78
CA PRO A 320 10.84 -14.73 29.22
C PRO A 320 11.41 -13.36 29.67
N ILE A 321 12.68 -13.14 29.38
CA ILE A 321 13.40 -11.86 29.55
C ILE A 321 13.68 -11.23 28.20
N LEU A 322 13.51 -9.91 28.09
CA LEU A 322 13.72 -9.15 26.86
C LEU A 322 15.21 -9.01 26.56
N ILE A 323 15.65 -9.49 25.39
CA ILE A 323 17.07 -9.49 24.98
C ILE A 323 17.42 -8.40 23.96
N HIS A 324 16.44 -7.98 23.15
CA HIS A 324 16.62 -6.94 22.14
C HIS A 324 15.30 -6.17 21.91
N SER A 325 15.40 -4.84 21.80
CA SER A 325 14.31 -3.90 21.56
C SER A 325 14.45 -3.24 20.18
N ASN A 326 13.30 -2.95 19.57
CA ASN A 326 13.11 -2.40 18.21
C ASN A 326 13.31 -0.89 18.11
#